data_AF-A0A9E2V5E8-F1
#
_entry.id   AF-A0A9E2V5E8-F1
#
_cell.length_a   1.000
_cell.length_b   1.000
_cell.length_c   1.000
_cell.angle_alpha   90.00
_cell.angle_beta   90.00
_cell.angle_gamma   90.00
#
_symmetry.space_group_name_H-M   'P 1'
#
loop_
_entity.id
_entity.type
_entity.pdbx_description
1 polymer ?
#
loop_
_entity_poly.entity_id
_entity_poly.type
_entity_poly.pdbx_seq_one_letter_code
_entity_poly.pdbx_strand_id
1 'polypeptide(L)'
;MWNAAWAKAPRPVDDGAPLWSSLATHLDDAARIAGRLWDEWVGSGLHRLVEKDVGNSARTVALAAAALHDIGKLTRAFSAQEPSMRAHMEKAGFGYLSRASPADARVLPHSLAGHVIVRDWLVQQGVPERHAAAFATIVGSHHGTFPSMAVVQEAGRRRSLFGDDEWDTARHELLARVVADHGLAGLVDTLREHRLSDATQVALAGFVIAADWIASNSDLFPLSPAFAAPRAAGPVRAELAWHDLALPAAWAPTDECLTASATELLRARFPHASAFAARPVQELAVRAARTMAEPGL
;
A
#
# COMPACT_ATOMS: atom_id res chain seq x y z
N MET A 1 3.63 -8.20 21.63
CA MET A 1 4.71 -7.18 21.72
C MET A 1 4.57 -6.06 20.67
N TRP A 2 4.16 -6.41 19.44
CA TRP A 2 4.06 -5.50 18.28
C TRP A 2 3.22 -4.22 18.47
N ASN A 3 2.29 -4.17 19.43
CA ASN A 3 1.49 -2.97 19.72
C ASN A 3 2.33 -1.74 20.12
N ALA A 4 3.57 -1.93 20.60
CA ALA A 4 4.49 -0.85 20.92
C ALA A 4 5.25 -0.30 19.70
N ALA A 5 5.18 -0.98 18.55
CA ALA A 5 5.83 -0.55 17.32
C ALA A 5 5.17 0.71 16.77
N TRP A 6 5.97 1.57 16.12
CA TRP A 6 5.54 2.89 15.70
C TRP A 6 5.67 3.11 14.19
N ALA A 7 4.75 3.88 13.64
CA ALA A 7 4.81 4.34 12.25
C ALA A 7 5.09 5.85 12.15
N LYS A 8 4.54 6.64 13.07
CA LYS A 8 4.74 8.09 13.15
C LYS A 8 5.21 8.45 14.56
N ALA A 9 6.39 9.08 14.65
CA ALA A 9 7.00 9.50 15.90
C ALA A 9 6.15 10.59 16.60
N PRO A 10 6.26 10.72 17.94
CA PRO A 10 5.53 11.73 18.69
C PRO A 10 5.82 13.15 18.18
N ARG A 11 4.80 13.91 17.83
CA ARG A 11 4.91 15.34 17.51
C ARG A 11 4.51 16.19 18.73
N PRO A 12 5.27 17.26 19.05
CA PRO A 12 4.84 18.23 20.06
C PRO A 12 3.49 18.85 19.67
N VAL A 13 2.66 19.12 20.68
CA VAL A 13 1.42 19.90 20.56
C VAL A 13 1.43 20.98 21.64
N ASP A 14 0.83 22.13 21.36
CA ASP A 14 0.89 23.30 22.24
C ASP A 14 0.32 23.01 23.64
N ASP A 15 -0.77 22.23 23.71
CA ASP A 15 -1.38 21.74 24.95
C ASP A 15 -1.69 20.24 24.85
N GLY A 16 -0.97 19.40 25.60
CA GLY A 16 -1.27 17.97 25.74
C GLY A 16 -0.07 17.03 25.64
N ALA A 17 -0.34 15.73 25.70
CA ALA A 17 0.68 14.71 25.44
C ALA A 17 1.08 14.73 23.95
N PRO A 18 2.36 14.50 23.61
CA PRO A 18 2.78 14.46 22.22
C PRO A 18 2.02 13.35 21.48
N LEU A 19 1.74 13.54 20.18
CA LEU A 19 0.87 12.63 19.44
C LEU A 19 1.65 11.71 18.51
N TRP A 20 1.34 10.42 18.50
CA TRP A 20 1.99 9.38 17.71
C TRP A 20 0.99 8.51 16.94
N SER A 21 1.49 7.61 16.08
CA SER A 21 0.71 6.50 15.54
C SER A 21 1.47 5.19 15.67
N SER A 22 0.78 4.17 16.17
CA SER A 22 1.32 2.82 16.19
C SER A 22 1.45 2.29 14.75
N LEU A 23 2.42 1.39 14.53
CA LEU A 23 2.56 0.73 13.23
C LEU A 23 1.28 -0.03 12.85
N ALA A 24 0.70 -0.72 13.83
CA ALA A 24 -0.56 -1.43 13.69
C ALA A 24 -1.69 -0.56 13.12
N THR A 25 -1.91 0.61 13.73
CA THR A 25 -2.92 1.59 13.30
C THR A 25 -2.67 2.04 11.88
N HIS A 26 -1.42 2.35 11.51
CA HIS A 26 -1.07 2.81 10.17
C HIS A 26 -1.33 1.73 9.10
N LEU A 27 -0.97 0.47 9.37
CA LEU A 27 -1.22 -0.64 8.46
C LEU A 27 -2.74 -0.86 8.26
N ASP A 28 -3.53 -0.73 9.32
CA ASP A 28 -4.98 -0.86 9.26
C ASP A 28 -5.63 0.29 8.46
N ASP A 29 -5.19 1.52 8.69
CA ASP A 29 -5.65 2.70 7.97
C ASP A 29 -5.34 2.56 6.46
N ALA A 30 -4.11 2.18 6.12
CA ALA A 30 -3.68 1.96 4.74
C ALA A 30 -4.46 0.81 4.06
N ALA A 31 -4.70 -0.30 4.76
CA ALA A 31 -5.48 -1.43 4.24
C ALA A 31 -6.93 -1.02 3.93
N ARG A 32 -7.56 -0.25 4.82
CA ARG A 32 -8.95 0.19 4.65
C ARG A 32 -9.11 1.22 3.53
N ILE A 33 -8.19 2.17 3.45
CA ILE A 33 -8.15 3.13 2.33
C ILE A 33 -7.87 2.42 1.03
N ALA A 34 -6.97 1.44 0.99
CA ALA A 34 -6.75 0.62 -0.18
C ALA A 34 -8.03 -0.10 -0.63
N GLY A 35 -8.83 -0.62 0.31
CA GLY A 35 -10.17 -1.14 0.04
C GLY A 35 -11.04 -0.14 -0.71
N ARG A 36 -11.20 1.07 -0.18
CA ARG A 36 -11.98 2.14 -0.79
C ARG A 36 -11.45 2.56 -2.16
N LEU A 37 -10.14 2.76 -2.28
CA LEU A 37 -9.50 3.11 -3.55
C LEU A 37 -9.75 2.03 -4.60
N TRP A 38 -9.58 0.76 -4.23
CA TRP A 38 -9.79 -0.36 -5.14
C TRP A 38 -11.23 -0.48 -5.61
N ASP A 39 -12.19 -0.30 -4.70
CA ASP A 39 -13.61 -0.52 -4.97
C ASP A 39 -14.28 0.68 -5.66
N GLU A 40 -13.84 1.91 -5.37
CA GLU A 40 -14.58 3.14 -5.73
C GLU A 40 -13.80 4.11 -6.62
N TRP A 41 -12.46 4.05 -6.67
CA TRP A 41 -11.64 5.09 -7.32
C TRP A 41 -10.78 4.62 -8.50
N VAL A 42 -10.13 3.46 -8.38
CA VAL A 42 -9.26 2.98 -9.46
C VAL A 42 -10.08 2.60 -10.69
N GLY A 43 -9.56 2.96 -11.86
CA GLY A 43 -10.20 2.60 -13.12
C GLY A 43 -10.07 1.11 -13.43
N SER A 44 -11.00 0.59 -14.24
CA SER A 44 -11.04 -0.82 -14.67
C SER A 44 -9.76 -1.35 -15.33
N GLY A 45 -8.88 -0.46 -15.81
CA GLY A 45 -7.57 -0.84 -16.33
C GLY A 45 -6.66 -1.49 -15.28
N LEU A 46 -6.64 -0.96 -14.05
CA LEU A 46 -5.85 -1.55 -12.96
C LEU A 46 -6.45 -2.89 -12.53
N HIS A 47 -7.78 -2.98 -12.41
CA HIS A 47 -8.46 -4.25 -12.12
C HIS A 47 -8.08 -5.32 -13.13
N ARG A 48 -8.28 -5.06 -14.44
CA ARG A 48 -7.96 -6.02 -15.50
C ARG A 48 -6.49 -6.43 -15.52
N LEU A 49 -5.58 -5.49 -15.25
CA LEU A 49 -4.14 -5.78 -15.21
C LEU A 49 -3.82 -6.82 -14.13
N VAL A 50 -4.34 -6.63 -12.92
CA VAL A 50 -4.07 -7.53 -11.80
C VAL A 50 -4.86 -8.84 -11.96
N GLU A 51 -6.11 -8.79 -12.40
CA GLU A 51 -6.96 -9.96 -12.69
C GLU A 51 -6.33 -10.87 -13.74
N LYS A 52 -5.57 -10.33 -14.69
CA LYS A 52 -4.82 -11.15 -15.67
C LYS A 52 -3.81 -12.09 -15.00
N ASP A 53 -3.23 -11.68 -13.87
CA ASP A 53 -2.24 -12.48 -13.15
C ASP A 53 -2.89 -13.42 -12.13
N VAL A 54 -3.93 -12.96 -11.42
CA VAL A 54 -4.47 -13.65 -10.22
C VAL A 54 -6.00 -13.83 -10.20
N GLY A 55 -6.69 -13.48 -11.28
CA GLY A 55 -8.14 -13.61 -11.40
C GLY A 55 -8.90 -12.89 -10.28
N ASN A 56 -9.87 -13.59 -9.69
CA ASN A 56 -10.75 -13.04 -8.64
C ASN A 56 -10.00 -12.64 -7.35
N SER A 57 -8.75 -13.07 -7.18
CA SER A 57 -7.92 -12.68 -6.04
C SER A 57 -7.27 -11.30 -6.18
N ALA A 58 -7.52 -10.56 -7.28
CA ALA A 58 -6.90 -9.26 -7.55
C ALA A 58 -7.07 -8.27 -6.40
N ARG A 59 -8.29 -8.17 -5.85
CA ARG A 59 -8.58 -7.32 -4.68
C ARG A 59 -7.75 -7.73 -3.46
N THR A 60 -7.72 -9.03 -3.13
CA THR A 60 -6.95 -9.55 -2.00
C THR A 60 -5.46 -9.23 -2.13
N VAL A 61 -4.89 -9.37 -3.33
CA VAL A 61 -3.48 -9.05 -3.60
C VAL A 61 -3.22 -7.55 -3.43
N ALA A 62 -4.09 -6.69 -3.98
CA ALA A 62 -3.93 -5.24 -3.88
C ALA A 62 -4.01 -4.75 -2.43
N LEU A 63 -5.03 -5.19 -1.68
CA LEU A 63 -5.20 -4.82 -0.27
C LEU A 63 -4.07 -5.36 0.59
N ALA A 64 -3.62 -6.59 0.36
CA ALA A 64 -2.49 -7.14 1.10
C ALA A 64 -1.20 -6.34 0.86
N ALA A 65 -0.94 -5.89 -0.37
CA ALA A 65 0.23 -5.08 -0.65
C ALA A 65 0.23 -3.78 0.16
N ALA A 66 -0.93 -3.11 0.29
CA ALA A 66 -1.08 -1.92 1.11
C ALA A 66 -1.03 -2.22 2.62
N ALA A 67 -1.67 -3.30 3.06
CA ALA A 67 -1.74 -3.70 4.46
C ALA A 67 -0.37 -4.11 5.03
N LEU A 68 0.57 -4.52 4.17
CA LEU A 68 1.89 -5.01 4.56
C LEU A 68 3.03 -4.05 4.23
N HIS A 69 2.76 -2.91 3.57
CA HIS A 69 3.80 -2.06 2.97
C HIS A 69 4.88 -1.61 3.97
N ASP A 70 4.46 -1.29 5.19
CA ASP A 70 5.30 -0.68 6.22
C ASP A 70 5.81 -1.67 7.28
N ILE A 71 5.63 -2.98 7.09
CA ILE A 71 6.04 -3.99 8.08
C ILE A 71 7.53 -3.91 8.43
N GLY A 72 8.36 -3.42 7.51
CA GLY A 72 9.79 -3.19 7.75
C GLY A 72 10.12 -2.10 8.77
N LYS A 73 9.13 -1.31 9.21
CA LYS A 73 9.28 -0.42 10.38
C LYS A 73 9.44 -1.19 11.68
N LEU A 74 8.95 -2.44 11.74
CA LEU A 74 9.17 -3.34 12.87
C LEU A 74 10.54 -4.01 12.79
N THR A 75 11.59 -3.17 12.79
CA THR A 75 12.99 -3.58 12.82
C THR A 75 13.77 -2.75 13.82
N ARG A 76 14.89 -3.31 14.31
CA ARG A 76 15.83 -2.58 15.17
C ARG A 76 16.35 -1.32 14.48
N ALA A 77 16.67 -1.39 13.19
CA ALA A 77 17.16 -0.26 12.40
C ALA A 77 16.17 0.91 12.34
N PHE A 78 14.91 0.66 12.01
CA PHE A 78 13.91 1.73 11.93
C PHE A 78 13.57 2.30 13.30
N SER A 79 13.32 1.43 14.27
CA SER A 79 12.82 1.83 15.59
C SER A 79 13.82 2.65 16.41
N ALA A 80 15.12 2.49 16.15
CA ALA A 80 16.19 3.24 16.81
C ALA A 80 16.32 4.71 16.34
N GLN A 81 15.59 5.12 15.30
CA GLN A 81 15.67 6.49 14.77
C GLN A 81 15.22 7.56 15.76
N GLU A 82 14.23 7.23 16.60
CA GLU A 82 13.64 8.16 17.56
C GLU A 82 13.88 7.65 18.99
N PRO A 83 14.72 8.32 19.80
CA PRO A 83 15.12 7.84 21.12
C PRO A 83 13.95 7.58 22.07
N SER A 84 12.93 8.43 22.04
CA SER A 84 11.72 8.28 22.86
C SER A 84 10.95 7.01 22.50
N MET A 85 10.87 6.68 21.22
CA MET A 85 10.20 5.48 20.73
C MET A 85 11.01 4.22 20.92
N ARG A 86 12.34 4.30 20.78
CA ARG A 86 13.24 3.21 21.19
C ARG A 86 13.00 2.84 22.65
N ALA A 87 13.03 3.82 23.56
CA ALA A 87 12.81 3.57 24.99
C ALA A 87 11.43 2.97 25.28
N HIS A 88 10.39 3.38 24.53
CA HIS A 88 9.07 2.78 24.61
C HIS A 88 9.06 1.31 24.19
N MET A 89 9.70 0.98 23.07
CA MET A 89 9.82 -0.40 22.58
C MET A 89 10.71 -1.27 23.50
N GLU A 90 11.79 -0.73 24.05
CA GLU A 90 12.63 -1.41 25.06
C GLU A 90 11.79 -1.82 26.28
N LYS A 91 10.95 -0.92 26.81
CA LYS A 91 10.02 -1.22 27.91
C LYS A 91 9.00 -2.31 27.57
N ALA A 92 8.66 -2.46 26.28
CA ALA A 92 7.77 -3.51 25.80
C ALA A 92 8.46 -4.87 25.59
N GLY A 93 9.79 -4.95 25.77
CA GLY A 93 10.58 -6.18 25.69
C GLY A 93 11.45 -6.32 24.45
N PHE A 94 11.57 -5.29 23.60
CA PHE A 94 12.44 -5.33 22.42
C PHE A 94 13.91 -5.08 22.80
N GLY A 95 14.80 -6.00 22.39
CA GLY A 95 16.24 -5.87 22.60
C GLY A 95 16.95 -5.00 21.57
N TYR A 96 17.82 -4.11 22.03
CA TYR A 96 18.68 -3.27 21.20
C TYR A 96 20.16 -3.56 21.47
N LEU A 97 20.97 -3.50 20.41
CA LEU A 97 22.41 -3.52 20.55
C LEU A 97 22.90 -2.21 21.18
N SER A 98 23.95 -2.28 21.99
CA SER A 98 24.61 -1.09 22.55
C SER A 98 25.07 -0.10 21.47
N ARG A 99 25.45 -0.63 20.30
CA ARG A 99 25.88 0.14 19.12
C ARG A 99 24.75 0.59 18.18
N ALA A 100 23.49 0.28 18.48
CA ALA A 100 22.37 0.66 17.62
C ALA A 100 22.28 2.18 17.49
N SER A 101 22.17 2.68 16.27
CA SER A 101 22.24 4.11 15.93
C SER A 101 21.12 4.51 14.98
N PRO A 102 20.62 5.76 15.03
CA PRO A 102 19.71 6.29 14.01
C PRO A 102 20.23 6.16 12.56
N ALA A 103 21.55 6.06 12.36
CA ALA A 103 22.15 5.83 11.05
C ALA A 103 21.82 4.46 10.44
N ASP A 104 21.45 3.48 11.27
CA ASP A 104 21.13 2.11 10.83
C ASP A 104 19.93 2.10 9.86
N ALA A 105 18.97 3.03 10.00
CA ALA A 105 17.84 3.16 9.09
C ALA A 105 18.24 3.60 7.67
N ARG A 106 19.42 4.22 7.50
CA ARG A 106 19.97 4.52 6.16
C ARG A 106 20.64 3.29 5.56
N VAL A 107 21.20 2.42 6.40
CA VAL A 107 21.84 1.17 5.99
C VAL A 107 20.79 0.11 5.64
N LEU A 108 19.69 0.06 6.37
CA LEU A 108 18.54 -0.79 6.12
C LEU A 108 17.25 0.07 6.14
N PRO A 109 16.91 0.73 5.03
CA PRO A 109 15.63 1.42 4.89
C PRO A 109 14.46 0.48 5.12
N HIS A 110 13.37 0.98 5.71
CA HIS A 110 12.27 0.12 6.12
C HIS A 110 11.52 -0.50 4.94
N SER A 111 11.48 0.15 3.77
CA SER A 111 10.94 -0.47 2.56
C SER A 111 11.74 -1.71 2.16
N LEU A 112 13.07 -1.60 2.18
CA LEU A 112 13.97 -2.72 1.87
C LEU A 112 13.87 -3.83 2.92
N ALA A 113 13.77 -3.48 4.21
CA ALA A 113 13.47 -4.45 5.25
C ALA A 113 12.12 -5.14 5.02
N GLY A 114 11.09 -4.37 4.66
CA GLY A 114 9.75 -4.86 4.37
C GLY A 114 9.75 -5.89 3.24
N HIS A 115 10.50 -5.63 2.16
CA HIS A 115 10.70 -6.60 1.08
C HIS A 115 11.24 -7.93 1.63
N VAL A 116 12.35 -7.89 2.38
CA VAL A 116 12.99 -9.10 2.92
C VAL A 116 12.03 -9.85 3.84
N ILE A 117 11.37 -9.15 4.76
CA ILE A 117 10.42 -9.72 5.73
C ILE A 117 9.25 -10.41 5.02
N VAL A 118 8.60 -9.73 4.07
CA VAL A 118 7.43 -10.28 3.38
C VAL A 118 7.80 -11.45 2.49
N ARG A 119 8.93 -11.36 1.77
CA ARG A 119 9.44 -12.47 0.96
C ARG A 119 9.67 -13.70 1.83
N ASP A 120 10.42 -13.54 2.92
CA ASP A 120 10.79 -14.66 3.79
C ASP A 120 9.56 -15.27 4.47
N TRP A 121 8.62 -14.43 4.92
CA TRP A 121 7.35 -14.88 5.49
C TRP A 121 6.53 -15.70 4.47
N LEU A 122 6.35 -15.21 3.24
CA LEU A 122 5.62 -15.94 2.20
C LEU A 122 6.29 -17.27 1.85
N VAL A 123 7.63 -17.30 1.76
CA VAL A 123 8.40 -18.53 1.51
C VAL A 123 8.18 -19.54 2.64
N GLN A 124 8.17 -19.10 3.89
CA GLN A 124 7.87 -19.98 5.04
C GLN A 124 6.44 -20.56 4.98
N GLN A 125 5.49 -19.84 4.35
CA GLN A 125 4.12 -20.34 4.09
C GLN A 125 4.03 -21.25 2.84
N GLY A 126 5.17 -21.58 2.22
CA GLY A 126 5.24 -22.47 1.05
C GLY A 126 4.97 -21.79 -0.29
N VAL A 127 5.08 -20.45 -0.36
CA VAL A 127 5.04 -19.72 -1.63
C VAL A 127 6.41 -19.85 -2.33
N PRO A 128 6.47 -20.19 -3.63
CA PRO A 128 7.73 -20.23 -4.36
C PRO A 128 8.49 -18.90 -4.27
N GLU A 129 9.81 -18.93 -4.04
CA GLU A 129 10.63 -17.73 -3.78
C GLU A 129 10.44 -16.65 -4.84
N ARG A 130 10.39 -17.02 -6.13
CA ARG A 130 10.14 -16.08 -7.24
C ARG A 130 8.76 -15.40 -7.20
N HIS A 131 7.74 -16.05 -6.63
CA HIS A 131 6.41 -15.47 -6.47
C HIS A 131 6.37 -14.56 -5.25
N ALA A 132 6.95 -15.02 -4.14
CA ALA A 132 7.12 -14.25 -2.92
C ALA A 132 7.91 -12.96 -3.17
N ALA A 133 9.02 -13.04 -3.91
CA ALA A 133 9.83 -11.89 -4.30
C ALA A 133 9.06 -10.91 -5.19
N ALA A 134 8.26 -11.40 -6.15
CA ALA A 134 7.43 -10.53 -6.99
C ALA A 134 6.42 -9.72 -6.17
N PHE A 135 5.74 -10.33 -5.19
CA PHE A 135 4.85 -9.59 -4.29
C PHE A 135 5.64 -8.65 -3.36
N ALA A 136 6.74 -9.12 -2.78
CA ALA A 136 7.59 -8.34 -1.89
C ALA A 136 8.23 -7.13 -2.58
N THR A 137 8.43 -7.16 -3.90
CA THR A 137 8.85 -5.98 -4.68
C THR A 137 7.88 -4.81 -4.51
N ILE A 138 6.56 -5.06 -4.46
CA ILE A 138 5.56 -4.01 -4.27
C ILE A 138 5.77 -3.33 -2.92
N VAL A 139 5.90 -4.14 -1.86
CA VAL A 139 6.22 -3.67 -0.50
C VAL A 139 7.57 -2.94 -0.46
N GLY A 140 8.58 -3.44 -1.17
CA GLY A 140 9.90 -2.81 -1.23
C GLY A 140 9.95 -1.47 -1.95
N SER A 141 8.94 -1.18 -2.78
CA SER A 141 8.96 -0.05 -3.71
C SER A 141 7.97 1.06 -3.36
N HIS A 142 7.31 0.99 -2.19
CA HIS A 142 6.28 1.96 -1.79
C HIS A 142 6.80 3.39 -1.52
N HIS A 143 8.11 3.65 -1.62
CA HIS A 143 8.70 5.01 -1.67
C HIS A 143 9.13 5.42 -3.09
N GLY A 144 8.67 4.72 -4.13
CA GLY A 144 8.93 5.03 -5.53
C GLY A 144 10.25 4.50 -6.11
N THR A 145 11.01 3.71 -5.35
CA THR A 145 12.27 3.11 -5.83
C THR A 145 12.22 1.59 -5.76
N PHE A 146 12.42 0.93 -6.90
CA PHE A 146 12.47 -0.53 -6.99
C PHE A 146 13.86 -1.05 -6.61
N PRO A 147 13.99 -1.85 -5.54
CA PRO A 147 15.29 -2.37 -5.15
C PRO A 147 15.77 -3.44 -6.14
N SER A 148 17.06 -3.42 -6.48
CA SER A 148 17.66 -4.49 -7.26
C SER A 148 17.82 -5.76 -6.41
N MET A 149 17.86 -6.93 -7.06
CA MET A 149 18.07 -8.20 -6.36
C MET A 149 19.34 -8.22 -5.51
N ALA A 150 20.43 -7.61 -6.00
CA ALA A 150 21.68 -7.51 -5.26
C ALA A 150 21.53 -6.70 -3.96
N VAL A 151 20.77 -5.60 -4.00
CA VAL A 151 20.48 -4.77 -2.82
C VAL A 151 19.62 -5.51 -1.82
N VAL A 152 18.60 -6.25 -2.26
CA VAL A 152 17.75 -7.09 -1.40
C VAL A 152 18.55 -8.20 -0.73
N GLN A 153 19.41 -8.90 -1.49
CA GLN A 153 20.25 -9.97 -0.94
C GLN A 153 21.23 -9.43 0.11
N GLU A 154 21.85 -8.29 -0.16
CA GLU A 154 22.76 -7.65 0.78
C GLU A 154 22.04 -7.18 2.05
N ALA A 155 20.84 -6.63 1.93
CA ALA A 155 20.01 -6.31 3.09
C ALA A 155 19.70 -7.54 3.95
N GLY A 156 19.33 -8.66 3.32
CA GLY A 156 19.04 -9.92 4.02
C GLY A 156 20.22 -10.48 4.84
N ARG A 157 21.46 -10.12 4.49
CA ARG A 157 22.67 -10.50 5.26
C ARG A 157 22.84 -9.69 6.54
N ARG A 158 22.18 -8.53 6.66
CA ARG A 158 22.30 -7.62 7.81
C ARG A 158 21.34 -7.99 8.94
N ARG A 159 21.27 -9.28 9.29
CA ARG A 159 20.28 -9.83 10.25
C ARG A 159 20.23 -9.08 11.58
N SER A 160 21.36 -8.61 12.09
CA SER A 160 21.41 -7.84 13.35
C SER A 160 20.59 -6.54 13.33
N LEU A 161 20.33 -5.98 12.15
CA LEU A 161 19.52 -4.76 11.95
C LEU A 161 18.01 -5.02 11.94
N PHE A 162 17.58 -6.27 11.69
CA PHE A 162 16.17 -6.67 11.80
C PHE A 162 15.76 -6.87 13.25
N GLY A 163 16.71 -7.26 14.12
CA GLY A 163 16.46 -7.67 15.50
C GLY A 163 16.53 -9.19 15.64
N ASP A 164 16.37 -9.67 16.88
CA ASP A 164 16.49 -11.08 17.23
C ASP A 164 15.10 -11.74 17.36
N ASP A 165 14.98 -12.84 18.09
CA ASP A 165 13.77 -13.70 18.12
C ASP A 165 12.49 -12.98 18.57
N GLU A 166 12.58 -12.02 19.50
CA GLU A 166 11.44 -11.24 19.96
C GLU A 166 10.88 -10.33 18.86
N TRP A 167 11.75 -9.87 17.96
CA TRP A 167 11.37 -9.08 16.80
C TRP A 167 10.70 -9.93 15.74
N ASP A 168 11.26 -11.12 15.45
CA ASP A 168 10.66 -12.08 14.52
C ASP A 168 9.28 -12.52 15.01
N THR A 169 9.15 -12.83 16.30
CA THR A 169 7.86 -13.17 16.93
C THR A 169 6.85 -12.04 16.76
N ALA A 170 7.24 -10.79 17.10
CA ALA A 170 6.36 -9.64 16.95
C ALA A 170 5.95 -9.39 15.49
N ARG A 171 6.86 -9.57 14.53
CA ARG A 171 6.56 -9.47 13.09
C ARG A 171 5.56 -10.52 12.64
N HIS A 172 5.76 -11.78 13.02
CA HIS A 172 4.85 -12.87 12.65
C HIS A 172 3.45 -12.67 13.25
N GLU A 173 3.37 -12.27 14.53
CA GLU A 173 2.10 -11.93 15.19
C GLU A 173 1.38 -10.79 14.47
N LEU A 174 2.08 -9.71 14.13
CA LEU A 174 1.49 -8.57 13.43
C LEU A 174 1.04 -8.93 12.01
N LEU A 175 1.86 -9.67 11.26
CA LEU A 175 1.51 -10.16 9.92
C LEU A 175 0.26 -11.03 9.96
N ALA A 176 0.22 -12.02 10.86
CA ALA A 176 -0.94 -12.90 11.02
C ALA A 176 -2.21 -12.12 11.40
N ARG A 177 -2.08 -11.15 12.31
CA ARG A 177 -3.18 -10.28 12.76
C ARG A 177 -3.73 -9.44 11.61
N VAL A 178 -2.86 -8.76 10.85
CA VAL A 178 -3.28 -7.94 9.69
C VAL A 178 -3.93 -8.81 8.62
N VAL A 179 -3.39 -9.99 8.34
CA VAL A 179 -3.98 -10.92 7.36
C VAL A 179 -5.37 -11.38 7.80
N ALA A 180 -5.55 -11.70 9.08
CA ALA A 180 -6.83 -12.14 9.61
C ALA A 180 -7.87 -11.00 9.62
N ASP A 181 -7.54 -9.85 10.20
CA ASP A 181 -8.46 -8.72 10.42
C ASP A 181 -9.00 -8.11 9.11
N HIS A 182 -8.24 -8.22 8.02
CA HIS A 182 -8.62 -7.69 6.70
C HIS A 182 -9.05 -8.79 5.71
N GLY A 183 -9.23 -10.03 6.17
CA GLY A 183 -9.75 -11.13 5.33
C GLY A 183 -8.81 -11.53 4.19
N LEU A 184 -7.50 -11.46 4.41
CA LEU A 184 -6.47 -11.66 3.37
C LEU A 184 -5.90 -13.08 3.33
N ALA A 185 -6.57 -14.05 3.97
CA ALA A 185 -6.10 -15.42 4.10
C ALA A 185 -5.80 -16.10 2.74
N GLY A 186 -6.56 -15.76 1.69
CA GLY A 186 -6.36 -16.28 0.33
C GLY A 186 -5.10 -15.79 -0.38
N LEU A 187 -4.34 -14.84 0.20
CA LEU A 187 -3.11 -14.31 -0.38
C LEU A 187 -2.07 -15.40 -0.61
N VAL A 188 -1.81 -16.24 0.40
CA VAL A 188 -0.77 -17.27 0.35
C VAL A 188 -1.06 -18.28 -0.75
N ASP A 189 -2.30 -18.77 -0.83
CA ASP A 189 -2.69 -19.75 -1.85
C ASP A 189 -2.63 -19.13 -3.25
N THR A 190 -3.10 -17.90 -3.41
CA THR A 190 -3.01 -17.15 -4.67
C THR A 190 -1.56 -17.05 -5.15
N LEU A 191 -0.64 -16.63 -4.27
CA LEU A 191 0.77 -16.45 -4.64
C LEU A 191 1.52 -17.78 -4.80
N ARG A 192 1.03 -18.88 -4.21
CA ARG A 192 1.60 -20.21 -4.45
C ARG A 192 1.40 -20.61 -5.92
N GLU A 193 0.24 -20.30 -6.49
CA GLU A 193 -0.15 -20.68 -7.84
C GLU A 193 0.29 -19.65 -8.89
N HIS A 194 0.28 -18.36 -8.54
CA HIS A 194 0.46 -17.26 -9.49
C HIS A 194 1.67 -16.38 -9.16
N ARG A 195 2.46 -16.04 -10.20
CA ARG A 195 3.49 -14.99 -10.11
C ARG A 195 2.93 -13.69 -10.66
N LEU A 196 3.05 -12.61 -9.91
CA LEU A 196 2.72 -11.27 -10.40
C LEU A 196 3.70 -10.84 -11.50
N SER A 197 3.16 -10.32 -12.60
CA SER A 197 3.93 -9.71 -13.69
C SER A 197 4.59 -8.42 -13.24
N ASP A 198 5.63 -7.98 -13.95
CA ASP A 198 6.32 -6.73 -13.61
C ASP A 198 5.42 -5.51 -13.81
N ALA A 199 4.49 -5.57 -14.78
CA ALA A 199 3.47 -4.56 -14.97
C ALA A 199 2.53 -4.45 -13.76
N THR A 200 2.05 -5.58 -13.23
CA THR A 200 1.27 -5.62 -11.99
C THR A 200 2.05 -5.09 -10.80
N GLN A 201 3.32 -5.47 -10.66
CA GLN A 201 4.18 -4.98 -9.58
C GLN A 201 4.32 -3.46 -9.61
N VAL A 202 4.57 -2.87 -10.79
CA VAL A 202 4.69 -1.42 -10.96
C VAL A 202 3.37 -0.70 -10.66
N ALA A 203 2.27 -1.20 -11.21
CA ALA A 203 0.96 -0.58 -11.03
C ALA A 203 0.48 -0.66 -9.58
N LEU A 204 0.67 -1.81 -8.92
CA LEU A 204 0.34 -1.97 -7.50
C LEU A 204 1.27 -1.16 -6.59
N ALA A 205 2.54 -0.94 -6.95
CA ALA A 205 3.40 -0.03 -6.20
C ALA A 205 2.84 1.40 -6.20
N GLY A 206 2.38 1.89 -7.37
CA GLY A 206 1.70 3.20 -7.48
C GLY A 206 0.41 3.26 -6.66
N PHE A 207 -0.39 2.19 -6.68
CA PHE A 207 -1.60 2.08 -5.86
C PHE A 207 -1.28 2.11 -4.34
N VAL A 208 -0.27 1.36 -3.90
CA VAL A 208 0.17 1.35 -2.50
C VAL A 208 0.71 2.71 -2.06
N ILE A 209 1.46 3.41 -2.91
CA ILE A 209 1.92 4.79 -2.65
C ILE A 209 0.72 5.71 -2.39
N ALA A 210 -0.33 5.66 -3.21
CA ALA A 210 -1.52 6.48 -3.01
C ALA A 210 -2.23 6.15 -1.69
N ALA A 211 -2.39 4.86 -1.38
CA ALA A 211 -3.00 4.42 -0.13
C ALA A 211 -2.19 4.87 1.11
N ASP A 212 -0.86 4.74 1.07
CA ASP A 212 0.03 5.18 2.15
C ASP A 212 0.01 6.70 2.32
N TRP A 213 0.01 7.48 1.24
CA TRP A 213 -0.08 8.94 1.32
C TRP A 213 -1.36 9.41 2.00
N ILE A 214 -2.50 8.80 1.66
CA ILE A 214 -3.79 9.12 2.27
C ILE A 214 -3.79 8.72 3.75
N ALA A 215 -3.39 7.48 4.09
CA ALA A 215 -3.27 7.02 5.49
C ALA A 215 -2.24 7.84 6.30
N SER A 216 -1.26 8.43 5.61
CA SER A 216 -0.25 9.28 6.19
C SER A 216 -0.73 10.70 6.51
N ASN A 217 -1.86 11.15 5.94
CA ASN A 217 -2.42 12.47 6.21
C ASN A 217 -3.02 12.57 7.62
N SER A 218 -2.43 13.36 8.51
CA SER A 218 -2.90 13.51 9.90
C SER A 218 -4.23 14.26 10.03
N ASP A 219 -4.67 15.00 9.02
CA ASP A 219 -5.96 15.67 9.04
C ASP A 219 -7.09 14.66 8.80
N LEU A 220 -6.85 13.67 7.93
CA LEU A 220 -7.76 12.54 7.67
C LEU A 220 -7.64 11.43 8.72
N PHE A 221 -6.41 11.20 9.19
CA PHE A 221 -6.05 10.12 10.12
C PHE A 221 -5.37 10.69 11.38
N PRO A 222 -6.13 11.35 12.28
CA PRO A 222 -5.60 12.02 13.47
C PRO A 222 -4.70 11.12 14.33
N LEU A 223 -3.62 11.68 14.86
CA LEU A 223 -2.69 10.94 15.71
C LEU A 223 -3.29 10.68 17.11
N SER A 224 -2.78 9.67 17.81
CA SER A 224 -3.20 9.34 19.17
C SER A 224 -2.23 9.93 20.21
N PRO A 225 -2.67 10.25 21.43
CA PRO A 225 -1.76 10.60 22.53
C PRO A 225 -0.70 9.53 22.75
N ALA A 226 0.57 9.93 22.84
CA ALA A 226 1.70 9.04 23.04
C ALA A 226 1.56 8.23 24.33
N PHE A 227 1.92 6.95 24.23
CA PHE A 227 1.97 5.99 25.34
C PHE A 227 0.62 5.65 25.99
N ALA A 228 -0.50 6.19 25.50
CA ALA A 228 -1.81 5.59 25.71
C ALA A 228 -1.91 4.26 24.93
N ALA A 229 -2.77 3.35 25.38
CA ALA A 229 -3.04 2.12 24.62
C ALA A 229 -3.46 2.51 23.19
N PRO A 230 -2.86 1.90 22.14
CA PRO A 230 -3.23 2.19 20.76
C PRO A 230 -4.74 2.03 20.62
N ARG A 231 -5.42 3.09 20.19
CA ARG A 231 -6.83 2.96 19.85
C ARG A 231 -6.88 2.07 18.62
N ALA A 232 -7.53 0.91 18.73
CA ALA A 232 -7.70 0.03 17.58
C ALA A 232 -8.31 0.86 16.44
N ALA A 233 -7.67 0.83 15.26
CA ALA A 233 -8.16 1.53 14.08
C ALA A 233 -9.48 0.86 13.65
N GLY A 234 -10.59 1.46 14.07
CA GLY A 234 -11.92 0.99 13.72
C GLY A 234 -12.28 1.38 12.27
N PRO A 235 -13.21 0.66 11.63
CA PRO A 235 -13.70 0.98 10.28
C PRO A 235 -14.19 2.44 10.15
N VAL A 236 -14.78 2.97 11.23
CA VAL A 236 -15.28 4.35 11.32
C VAL A 236 -14.21 5.39 10.95
N ARG A 237 -12.95 5.18 11.34
CA ARG A 237 -11.86 6.14 11.06
C ARG A 237 -11.58 6.24 9.56
N ALA A 238 -11.54 5.10 8.87
CA ALA A 238 -11.35 5.06 7.43
C ALA A 238 -12.60 5.56 6.66
N GLU A 239 -13.80 5.34 7.20
CA GLU A 239 -15.05 5.86 6.62
C GLU A 239 -15.10 7.39 6.65
N LEU A 240 -14.76 7.99 7.79
CA LEU A 240 -14.67 9.46 7.92
C LEU A 240 -13.58 10.02 7.02
N ALA A 241 -12.39 9.43 7.03
CA ALA A 241 -11.30 9.84 6.16
C ALA A 241 -11.68 9.76 4.66
N TRP A 242 -12.38 8.71 4.25
CA TRP A 242 -12.83 8.55 2.86
C TRP A 242 -13.87 9.61 2.47
N HIS A 243 -14.83 9.87 3.36
CA HIS A 243 -15.84 10.90 3.15
C HIS A 243 -15.20 12.29 3.03
N ASP A 244 -14.27 12.64 3.92
CA ASP A 244 -13.63 13.95 3.95
C ASP A 244 -12.61 14.14 2.81
N LEU A 245 -11.99 13.06 2.35
CA LEU A 245 -11.11 13.07 1.18
C LEU A 245 -11.89 13.43 -0.10
N ALA A 246 -13.15 13.02 -0.20
CA ALA A 246 -14.09 13.39 -1.26
C ALA A 246 -13.54 13.20 -2.70
N LEU A 247 -12.82 12.11 -2.96
CA LEU A 247 -12.39 11.77 -4.32
C LEU A 247 -13.61 11.53 -5.20
N PRO A 248 -13.58 11.96 -6.48
CA PRO A 248 -14.60 11.56 -7.44
C PRO A 248 -14.55 10.03 -7.63
N ALA A 249 -15.71 9.44 -7.93
CA ALA A 249 -15.77 8.04 -8.32
C ALA A 249 -14.89 7.77 -9.56
N ALA A 250 -14.46 6.51 -9.70
CA ALA A 250 -13.76 6.04 -10.88
C ALA A 250 -14.49 6.49 -12.15
N TRP A 251 -13.75 7.12 -13.08
CA TRP A 251 -14.36 7.55 -14.33
C TRP A 251 -14.86 6.32 -15.10
N ALA A 252 -16.14 6.35 -15.46
CA ALA A 252 -16.76 5.36 -16.34
C ALA A 252 -17.33 6.08 -17.57
N PRO A 253 -17.22 5.47 -18.77
CA PRO A 253 -17.86 6.03 -19.95
C PRO A 253 -19.38 6.04 -19.75
N THR A 254 -20.02 7.16 -20.09
CA THR A 254 -21.49 7.24 -20.13
C THR A 254 -22.03 6.46 -21.32
N ASP A 255 -23.30 6.04 -21.26
CA ASP A 255 -23.97 5.41 -22.40
C ASP A 255 -23.91 6.29 -23.65
N GLU A 256 -24.00 7.61 -23.49
CA GLU A 256 -23.83 8.59 -24.55
C GLU A 256 -22.44 8.47 -25.21
N CYS A 257 -21.36 8.35 -24.42
CA CYS A 257 -20.01 8.14 -24.96
C CYS A 257 -19.91 6.90 -25.85
N LEU A 258 -20.70 5.87 -25.56
CA LEU A 258 -20.70 4.59 -26.28
C LEU A 258 -21.64 4.57 -27.49
N THR A 259 -22.73 5.34 -27.46
CA THR A 259 -23.82 5.20 -28.45
C THR A 259 -24.02 6.41 -29.35
N ALA A 260 -23.79 7.63 -28.86
CA ALA A 260 -24.07 8.85 -29.61
C ALA A 260 -23.19 9.00 -30.86
N SER A 261 -23.65 9.73 -31.86
CA SER A 261 -22.82 10.08 -33.02
C SER A 261 -21.64 10.97 -32.61
N ALA A 262 -20.58 10.99 -33.43
CA ALA A 262 -19.44 11.87 -33.17
C ALA A 262 -19.85 13.36 -33.13
N THR A 263 -20.88 13.74 -33.89
CA THR A 263 -21.43 15.11 -33.89
C THR A 263 -22.13 15.43 -32.58
N GLU A 264 -22.94 14.51 -32.05
CA GLU A 264 -23.59 14.69 -30.75
C GLU A 264 -22.54 14.80 -29.64
N LEU A 265 -21.53 13.93 -29.63
CA LEU A 265 -20.42 14.00 -28.67
C LEU A 265 -19.63 15.30 -28.76
N LEU A 266 -19.39 15.81 -29.98
CA LEU A 266 -18.73 17.09 -30.19
C LEU A 266 -19.54 18.23 -29.57
N ARG A 267 -20.85 18.29 -29.85
CA ARG A 267 -21.73 19.36 -29.36
C ARG A 267 -21.93 19.30 -27.85
N ALA A 268 -22.02 18.10 -27.29
CA ALA A 268 -22.14 17.89 -25.84
C ALA A 268 -20.88 18.37 -25.10
N ARG A 269 -19.69 18.07 -25.64
CA ARG A 269 -18.40 18.45 -25.02
C ARG A 269 -17.99 19.89 -25.28
N PHE A 270 -18.40 20.45 -26.42
CA PHE A 270 -18.05 21.80 -26.84
C PHE A 270 -19.34 22.58 -27.16
N PRO A 271 -19.98 23.21 -26.16
CA PRO A 271 -21.28 23.89 -26.33
C PRO A 271 -21.27 24.98 -27.41
N HIS A 272 -20.13 25.66 -27.59
CA HIS A 272 -19.93 26.66 -28.64
C HIS A 272 -19.87 26.07 -30.06
N ALA A 273 -19.76 24.74 -30.17
CA ALA A 273 -19.74 24.02 -31.43
C ALA A 273 -21.11 23.47 -31.86
N SER A 274 -22.20 23.92 -31.22
CA SER A 274 -23.57 23.48 -31.53
C SER A 274 -23.95 23.60 -33.01
N ALA A 275 -23.39 24.59 -33.72
CA ALA A 275 -23.60 24.80 -35.15
C ALA A 275 -22.75 23.88 -36.06
N PHE A 276 -21.72 23.22 -35.53
CA PHE A 276 -20.80 22.40 -36.32
C PHE A 276 -21.18 20.91 -36.26
N ALA A 277 -20.75 20.17 -37.29
CA ALA A 277 -20.78 18.71 -37.31
C ALA A 277 -19.36 18.17 -37.12
N ALA A 278 -19.26 16.92 -36.64
CA ALA A 278 -17.98 16.24 -36.57
C ALA A 278 -17.33 16.14 -37.95
N ARG A 279 -16.04 16.43 -38.04
CA ARG A 279 -15.25 16.23 -39.26
C ARG A 279 -15.01 14.74 -39.49
N PRO A 280 -14.73 14.31 -40.74
CA PRO A 280 -14.47 12.90 -41.04
C PRO A 280 -13.39 12.27 -40.15
N VAL A 281 -12.33 13.01 -39.81
CA VAL A 281 -11.28 12.53 -38.89
C VAL A 281 -11.79 12.29 -37.46
N GLN A 282 -12.74 13.10 -36.97
CA GLN A 282 -13.35 12.93 -35.66
C GLN A 282 -14.32 11.74 -35.63
N GLU A 283 -15.09 11.55 -36.71
CA GLU A 283 -15.93 10.36 -36.87
C GLU A 283 -15.11 9.07 -36.92
N LEU A 284 -13.99 9.09 -37.65
CA LEU A 284 -13.05 7.97 -37.70
C LEU A 284 -12.41 7.70 -36.34
N ALA A 285 -12.02 8.74 -35.59
CA ALA A 285 -11.46 8.59 -34.25
C ALA A 285 -12.45 7.96 -33.27
N VAL A 286 -13.71 8.42 -33.26
CA VAL A 286 -14.77 7.84 -32.42
C VAL A 286 -15.04 6.38 -32.81
N ARG A 287 -15.10 6.08 -34.11
CA ARG A 287 -15.28 4.71 -34.60
C ARG A 287 -14.13 3.82 -34.15
N ALA A 288 -12.89 4.26 -34.38
CA ALA A 288 -11.70 3.52 -33.98
C ALA A 288 -11.73 3.22 -32.47
N ALA A 289 -11.93 4.24 -31.63
CA ALA A 289 -12.00 4.08 -30.18
C ALA A 289 -13.07 3.07 -29.72
N ARG A 290 -14.21 2.98 -30.42
CA ARG A 290 -15.29 2.03 -30.10
C ARG A 290 -15.04 0.61 -30.59
N THR A 291 -14.26 0.44 -31.66
CA THR A 291 -13.99 -0.87 -32.28
C THR A 291 -12.66 -1.49 -31.87
N MET A 292 -11.82 -0.74 -31.13
CA MET A 292 -10.55 -1.25 -30.65
C MET A 292 -10.74 -2.34 -29.60
N ALA A 293 -10.05 -3.46 -29.77
CA ALA A 293 -10.07 -4.58 -28.84
C ALA A 293 -9.23 -4.33 -27.58
N GLU A 294 -8.20 -3.48 -27.70
CA GLU A 294 -7.30 -3.12 -26.61
C GLU A 294 -7.10 -1.59 -26.54
N PRO A 295 -6.78 -1.02 -25.36
CA PRO A 295 -6.47 0.40 -25.24
C PRO A 295 -5.28 0.81 -26.13
N GLY A 296 -5.37 1.94 -26.84
CA GLY A 296 -4.28 2.41 -27.71
C GLY A 296 -4.51 3.75 -28.41
N LEU A 297 -5.55 4.50 -28.02
CA LEU A 297 -5.86 5.87 -28.46
C LEU A 297 -5.87 6.80 -27.25
#